data_AF-A0A6A4I4F3-F1
#
_entry.id   AF-A0A6A4I4F3-F1
#
_cell.length_a   1.000
_cell.length_b   1.000
_cell.length_c   1.000
_cell.angle_alpha   90.00
_cell.angle_beta   90.00
_cell.angle_gamma   90.00
#
_symmetry.space_group_name_H-M   'P 1'
#
loop_
_entity.id
_entity.type
_entity.pdbx_description
1 polymer ?
#
loop_
_entity_poly.entity_id
_entity_poly.type
_entity_poly.pdbx_seq_one_letter_code
_entity_poly.pdbx_strand_id
1 'polypeptide(L)'
;MVSSFFLAVLLASVASLVRADVNPSTPDTGKAGSTCSIVWAADTNSTTNWADMSIELMTGSNYNMVFMTTVATGLVLDLNFLLPPNANETPQDGTKDGTFSWTCPQVNPYSDIYFYQFVSPLETSNPQWTTRFAIASSSGATTTPTNSTQPDGESIPWG
;
A
#
# COMPACT_ATOMS: atom_id res chain seq x y z
N MET A 1 -67.98 -8.72 -4.43
CA MET A 1 -66.96 -7.71 -4.77
C MET A 1 -65.92 -7.73 -3.66
N VAL A 2 -64.74 -8.30 -3.90
CA VAL A 2 -63.62 -8.26 -2.93
C VAL A 2 -62.46 -7.65 -3.70
N SER A 3 -62.13 -6.41 -3.37
CA SER A 3 -61.11 -5.61 -4.06
C SER A 3 -59.75 -5.94 -3.46
N SER A 4 -58.86 -6.50 -4.26
CA SER A 4 -57.49 -6.86 -3.87
C SER A 4 -56.64 -5.59 -3.74
N PHE A 5 -56.12 -5.34 -2.54
CA PHE A 5 -55.05 -4.37 -2.31
C PHE A 5 -53.72 -4.96 -2.78
N PHE A 6 -53.11 -4.36 -3.81
CA PHE A 6 -51.72 -4.62 -4.16
C PHE A 6 -50.83 -3.65 -3.39
N LEU A 7 -50.04 -4.18 -2.45
CA LEU A 7 -48.99 -3.45 -1.74
C LEU A 7 -47.69 -3.60 -2.54
N ALA A 8 -47.26 -2.54 -3.22
CA ALA A 8 -45.96 -2.49 -3.89
C ALA A 8 -44.88 -2.24 -2.83
N VAL A 9 -44.10 -3.29 -2.50
CA VAL A 9 -42.90 -3.17 -1.66
C VAL A 9 -41.77 -2.65 -2.55
N LEU A 10 -41.40 -1.38 -2.36
CA LEU A 10 -40.22 -0.78 -2.98
C LEU A 10 -38.98 -1.27 -2.19
N LEU A 11 -38.26 -2.27 -2.68
CA LEU A 11 -36.94 -2.61 -2.16
C LEU A 11 -35.96 -1.50 -2.54
N ALA A 12 -35.65 -0.61 -1.59
CA ALA A 12 -34.49 0.26 -1.71
C ALA A 12 -33.23 -0.60 -1.50
N SER A 13 -32.67 -1.12 -2.59
CA SER A 13 -31.34 -1.71 -2.61
C SER A 13 -30.32 -0.59 -2.36
N VAL A 14 -29.90 -0.45 -1.10
CA VAL A 14 -28.65 0.24 -0.74
C VAL A 14 -27.51 -0.54 -1.37
N ALA A 15 -27.13 -0.18 -2.59
CA ALA A 15 -25.88 -0.61 -3.18
C ALA A 15 -24.76 -0.07 -2.28
N SER A 16 -24.14 -0.95 -1.50
CA SER A 16 -22.88 -0.66 -0.84
C SER A 16 -21.88 -0.28 -1.93
N LEU A 17 -21.50 0.99 -1.99
CA LEU A 17 -20.38 1.46 -2.79
C LEU A 17 -19.11 0.86 -2.18
N VAL A 18 -18.83 -0.41 -2.50
CA VAL A 18 -17.49 -0.95 -2.32
C VAL A 18 -16.64 -0.20 -3.33
N ARG A 19 -15.91 0.82 -2.87
CA ARG A 19 -14.75 1.30 -3.60
C ARG A 19 -13.80 0.11 -3.67
N ALA A 20 -13.68 -0.52 -4.84
CA ALA A 20 -12.53 -1.38 -5.02
C ALA A 20 -11.38 -0.44 -5.33
N ASP A 21 -10.32 -0.63 -4.58
CA ASP A 21 -9.04 0.00 -4.75
C ASP A 21 -8.03 -1.13 -4.95
N VAL A 22 -6.82 -0.78 -5.37
CA VAL A 22 -5.71 -1.73 -5.31
C VAL A 22 -5.57 -2.27 -3.89
N ASN A 23 -5.30 -3.56 -3.73
CA ASN A 23 -5.21 -4.19 -2.42
C ASN A 23 -3.80 -4.74 -2.16
N PRO A 24 -2.93 -3.97 -1.48
CA PRO A 24 -1.58 -4.40 -1.14
C PRO A 24 -1.59 -5.58 -0.17
N SER A 25 -0.74 -6.57 -0.42
CA SER A 25 -0.47 -7.65 0.52
C SER A 25 0.70 -7.29 1.41
N THR A 26 0.54 -7.41 2.73
CA THR A 26 1.65 -7.23 3.66
C THR A 26 2.71 -8.29 3.40
N PRO A 27 3.98 -7.90 3.17
CA PRO A 27 5.07 -8.86 3.05
C PRO A 27 5.42 -9.49 4.40
N ASP A 28 6.15 -10.59 4.36
CA ASP A 28 6.90 -11.07 5.51
C ASP A 28 8.03 -10.10 5.88
N THR A 29 8.84 -10.46 6.88
CA THR A 29 10.03 -9.70 7.26
C THR A 29 10.99 -9.56 6.08
N GLY A 30 11.26 -8.32 5.67
CA GLY A 30 12.31 -7.99 4.72
C GLY A 30 13.68 -8.07 5.40
N LYS A 31 14.70 -8.47 4.65
CA LYS A 31 16.09 -8.51 5.14
C LYS A 31 16.93 -7.50 4.40
N ALA A 32 17.50 -6.53 5.11
CA ALA A 32 18.25 -5.43 4.52
C ALA A 32 19.39 -5.95 3.59
N GLY A 33 19.44 -5.42 2.38
CA GLY A 33 20.36 -5.85 1.31
C GLY A 33 19.95 -7.12 0.55
N SER A 34 18.85 -7.77 0.94
CA SER A 34 18.24 -8.89 0.18
C SER A 34 17.06 -8.40 -0.66
N THR A 35 16.45 -9.29 -1.44
CA THR A 35 15.24 -8.95 -2.21
C THR A 35 14.01 -8.82 -1.31
N CYS A 36 13.33 -7.69 -1.42
CA CYS A 36 11.99 -7.44 -0.90
C CYS A 36 10.99 -7.64 -2.04
N SER A 37 9.95 -8.46 -1.82
CA SER A 37 8.84 -8.63 -2.75
C SER A 37 7.62 -7.86 -2.26
N ILE A 38 6.97 -7.16 -3.19
CA ILE A 38 5.73 -6.44 -2.98
C ILE A 38 4.69 -7.09 -3.89
N VAL A 39 3.49 -7.33 -3.38
CA VAL A 39 2.39 -7.97 -4.11
C VAL A 39 1.10 -7.21 -3.86
N TRP A 40 0.26 -7.08 -4.88
CA TRP A 40 -1.08 -6.52 -4.75
C TRP A 40 -2.09 -7.26 -5.62
N ALA A 41 -3.34 -7.24 -5.17
CA ALA A 41 -4.48 -7.58 -6.01
C ALA A 41 -5.02 -6.33 -6.71
N ALA A 42 -5.50 -6.50 -7.93
CA ALA A 42 -6.03 -5.45 -8.78
C ALA A 42 -7.22 -4.69 -8.16
N ASP A 43 -7.33 -3.40 -8.46
CA ASP A 43 -8.63 -2.75 -8.55
C ASP A 43 -9.39 -3.30 -9.76
N THR A 44 -10.40 -4.14 -9.51
CA THR A 44 -11.25 -4.70 -10.58
C THR A 44 -12.39 -3.79 -11.01
N ASN A 45 -12.61 -2.66 -10.31
CA ASN A 45 -13.71 -1.74 -10.58
C ASN A 45 -13.27 -0.52 -11.40
N SER A 46 -11.97 -0.20 -11.44
CA SER A 46 -11.41 0.82 -12.33
C SER A 46 -10.33 0.27 -13.25
N THR A 47 -10.33 0.78 -14.48
CA THR A 47 -9.26 0.52 -15.46
C THR A 47 -8.27 1.68 -15.58
N THR A 48 -8.46 2.75 -14.81
CA THR A 48 -7.67 3.97 -14.91
C THR A 48 -7.16 4.49 -13.58
N ASN A 49 -7.94 4.34 -12.51
CA ASN A 49 -7.67 5.03 -11.24
C ASN A 49 -6.35 4.58 -10.60
N TRP A 50 -5.88 3.37 -10.88
CA TRP A 50 -4.63 2.83 -10.36
C TRP A 50 -3.64 2.45 -11.47
N ALA A 51 -3.88 2.86 -12.72
CA ALA A 51 -3.05 2.47 -13.86
C ALA A 51 -1.65 3.11 -13.84
N ASP A 52 -1.50 4.21 -13.10
CA ASP A 52 -0.25 4.95 -12.89
C ASP A 52 0.02 5.04 -11.38
N MET A 53 0.27 3.89 -10.77
CA MET A 53 0.45 3.80 -9.33
C MET A 53 1.91 3.94 -8.95
N SER A 54 2.21 4.59 -7.84
CA SER A 54 3.54 4.56 -7.22
C SER A 54 3.51 3.82 -5.89
N ILE A 55 4.63 3.21 -5.53
CA ILE A 55 4.82 2.50 -4.27
C ILE A 55 5.88 3.25 -3.47
N GLU A 56 5.55 3.58 -2.23
CA GLU A 56 6.39 4.35 -1.31
C GLU A 56 6.63 3.53 -0.05
N LEU A 57 7.85 3.59 0.48
CA LEU A 57 8.17 3.04 1.80
C LEU A 57 7.96 4.13 2.85
N MET A 58 7.21 3.78 3.89
CA MET A 58 6.79 4.68 4.95
C MET A 58 7.14 4.11 6.34
N THR A 59 7.20 4.99 7.35
CA THR A 59 7.24 4.64 8.78
C THR A 59 6.35 5.61 9.58
N GLY A 60 6.36 5.54 10.91
CA GLY A 60 5.67 6.48 11.80
C GLY A 60 4.29 6.02 12.25
N SER A 61 3.56 6.92 12.92
CA SER A 61 2.21 6.65 13.44
C SER A 61 1.14 6.90 12.37
N ASN A 62 -0.08 6.42 12.59
CA ASN A 62 -1.20 6.66 11.68
C ASN A 62 -1.54 8.16 11.54
N TYR A 63 -1.21 8.97 12.55
CA TYR A 63 -1.40 10.43 12.53
C TYR A 63 -0.22 11.19 11.92
N ASN A 64 0.95 10.57 11.86
CA ASN A 64 2.17 11.20 11.36
C ASN A 64 3.01 10.16 10.63
N MET A 65 2.54 9.79 9.44
CA MET A 65 3.25 8.89 8.54
C MET A 65 4.42 9.64 7.90
N VAL A 66 5.59 9.02 7.92
CA VAL A 66 6.85 9.60 7.47
C VAL A 66 7.29 8.88 6.20
N PHE A 67 7.41 9.64 5.12
CA PHE A 67 7.98 9.17 3.86
C PHE A 67 9.46 8.86 4.01
N MET A 68 9.87 7.69 3.53
CA MET A 68 11.30 7.31 3.49
C MET A 68 11.85 7.40 2.07
N THR A 69 11.22 6.70 1.13
CA THR A 69 11.66 6.65 -0.26
C THR A 69 10.56 6.17 -1.18
N THR A 70 10.61 6.59 -2.43
CA THR A 70 9.87 5.95 -3.52
C THR A 70 10.56 4.63 -3.87
N VAL A 71 9.76 3.58 -4.00
CA VAL A 71 10.20 2.21 -4.28
C VAL A 71 10.02 1.87 -5.75
N ALA A 72 8.89 2.27 -6.33
CA ALA A 72 8.55 2.09 -7.74
C ALA A 72 7.62 3.22 -8.20
N THR A 73 7.68 3.59 -9.48
CA THR A 73 6.81 4.60 -10.07
C THR A 73 5.92 4.03 -11.17
N GLY A 74 4.75 4.64 -11.35
CA GLY A 74 3.82 4.31 -12.44
C GLY A 74 4.18 5.02 -13.77
N LEU A 75 4.99 6.07 -13.72
CA LEU A 75 5.57 6.71 -14.90
C LEU A 75 7.07 6.43 -14.98
N VAL A 76 7.53 6.02 -16.17
CA VAL A 76 8.94 6.14 -16.53
C VAL A 76 9.18 7.58 -16.94
N LEU A 77 9.58 8.43 -15.99
CA LEU A 77 10.14 9.74 -16.33
C LEU A 77 11.59 9.54 -16.78
N ASP A 78 11.79 9.21 -18.05
CA ASP A 78 13.07 9.50 -18.70
C ASP A 78 13.17 11.01 -18.88
N LEU A 79 13.84 11.66 -17.93
CA LEU A 79 14.55 12.91 -18.19
C LEU A 79 15.83 12.87 -17.35
N ASN A 80 16.91 12.31 -17.90
CA ASN A 80 18.24 12.25 -17.26
C ASN A 80 18.61 13.50 -16.44
N PHE A 81 18.37 13.45 -15.12
CA PHE A 81 19.10 14.19 -14.09
C PHE A 81 19.15 13.31 -12.83
N LEU A 82 20.22 12.52 -12.73
CA LEU A 82 20.63 11.73 -11.57
C LEU A 82 19.66 10.57 -11.20
N LEU A 83 19.75 9.49 -11.99
CA LEU A 83 19.07 8.20 -11.83
C LEU A 83 18.88 7.74 -10.35
N PRO A 84 17.67 7.36 -9.90
CA PRO A 84 17.52 6.24 -8.97
C PRO A 84 17.81 4.90 -9.70
N PRO A 85 18.30 3.86 -9.00
CA PRO A 85 19.08 2.76 -9.60
C PRO A 85 18.33 1.72 -10.46
N ASN A 86 17.10 1.97 -10.91
CA ASN A 86 16.24 0.92 -11.45
C ASN A 86 15.65 1.26 -12.84
N ALA A 87 16.49 1.65 -13.80
CA ALA A 87 16.07 2.07 -15.15
C ALA A 87 15.51 0.95 -16.07
N ASN A 88 14.98 -0.13 -15.51
CA ASN A 88 14.30 -1.22 -16.23
C ASN A 88 12.94 -1.55 -15.58
N GLU A 89 12.26 -0.54 -15.07
CA GLU A 89 11.00 -0.70 -14.35
C GLU A 89 9.80 -0.66 -15.31
N THR A 90 9.04 -1.75 -15.31
CA THR A 90 7.66 -1.75 -15.82
C THR A 90 6.85 -0.77 -14.96
N PRO A 91 6.16 0.22 -15.56
CA PRO A 91 5.13 1.02 -14.89
C PRO A 91 4.26 0.19 -13.95
N GLN A 92 4.08 0.62 -12.71
CA GLN A 92 3.18 -0.09 -11.80
C GLN A 92 1.72 0.21 -12.12
N ASP A 93 0.98 -0.85 -12.41
CA ASP A 93 -0.42 -0.82 -12.80
C ASP A 93 -1.24 -1.60 -11.75
N GLY A 94 -1.91 -0.87 -10.87
CA GLY A 94 -2.81 -1.41 -9.86
C GLY A 94 -4.17 -1.84 -10.39
N THR A 95 -4.45 -1.71 -11.70
CA THR A 95 -5.67 -2.25 -12.34
C THR A 95 -5.53 -3.74 -12.68
N LYS A 96 -4.36 -4.32 -12.40
CA LYS A 96 -4.03 -5.72 -12.60
C LYS A 96 -3.30 -6.24 -11.36
N ASP A 97 -3.42 -7.54 -11.11
CA ASP A 97 -2.62 -8.20 -10.09
C ASP A 97 -1.15 -8.03 -10.45
N GLY A 98 -0.33 -7.76 -9.45
CA GLY A 98 1.06 -7.43 -9.71
C GLY A 98 2.00 -7.77 -8.59
N THR A 99 3.27 -7.81 -8.97
CA THR A 99 4.38 -8.00 -8.06
C THR A 99 5.55 -7.12 -8.47
N PHE A 100 6.26 -6.59 -7.48
CA PHE A 100 7.46 -5.82 -7.67
C PHE A 100 8.54 -6.30 -6.73
N SER A 101 9.77 -6.41 -7.24
CA SER A 101 10.93 -6.84 -6.46
C SER A 101 11.98 -5.75 -6.45
N TRP A 102 12.52 -5.44 -5.28
CA TRP A 102 13.57 -4.45 -5.08
C TRP A 102 14.52 -4.88 -3.98
N THR A 103 15.62 -4.15 -3.79
CA THR A 103 16.55 -4.42 -2.69
C THR A 103 16.03 -3.78 -1.42
N CYS A 104 15.80 -4.57 -0.36
CA CYS A 104 15.39 -4.05 0.94
C CYS A 104 16.45 -3.04 1.43
N PRO A 105 16.04 -1.83 1.84
CA PRO A 105 16.98 -0.78 2.22
C PRO A 105 17.64 -1.08 3.56
N GLN A 106 18.77 -0.43 3.81
CA GLN A 106 19.28 -0.29 5.18
C GLN A 106 18.40 0.73 5.90
N VAL A 107 17.92 0.39 7.09
CA VAL A 107 17.04 1.25 7.88
C VAL A 107 17.55 1.36 9.31
N ASN A 108 17.09 2.37 10.03
CA ASN A 108 17.37 2.54 11.44
C ASN A 108 16.11 3.08 12.12
N PRO A 109 15.50 2.35 13.08
CA PRO A 109 15.89 1.03 13.59
C PRO A 109 15.50 -0.14 12.66
N TYR A 110 16.13 -1.32 12.79
CA TYR A 110 15.64 -2.54 12.11
C TYR A 110 14.42 -3.09 12.86
N SER A 111 13.21 -2.62 12.56
CA SER A 111 12.00 -2.88 13.37
C SER A 111 10.75 -3.12 12.51
N ASP A 112 9.67 -3.60 13.14
CA ASP A 112 8.34 -3.86 12.57
C ASP A 112 7.45 -2.61 12.52
N ILE A 113 7.98 -1.53 11.97
CA ILE A 113 7.36 -0.20 11.91
C ILE A 113 7.17 0.33 10.48
N TYR A 114 7.62 -0.44 9.49
CA TYR A 114 7.62 -0.04 8.10
C TYR A 114 6.37 -0.54 7.38
N PHE A 115 5.88 0.22 6.42
CA PHE A 115 4.73 -0.18 5.60
C PHE A 115 4.88 0.42 4.21
N TYR A 116 4.28 -0.23 3.22
CA TYR A 116 4.19 0.33 1.88
C TYR A 116 2.92 1.14 1.77
N GLN A 117 3.04 2.30 1.12
CA GLN A 117 1.93 3.12 0.68
C GLN A 117 1.85 3.08 -0.84
N PHE A 118 0.65 2.86 -1.34
CA PHE A 118 0.31 2.79 -2.75
C PHE A 118 -0.48 4.07 -3.05
N VAL A 119 0.01 4.86 -4.00
CA VAL A 119 -0.62 6.13 -4.39
C VAL A 119 -0.91 6.15 -5.87
N SER A 120 -1.95 6.88 -6.24
CA SER A 120 -2.24 7.20 -7.64
C SER A 120 -2.52 8.69 -7.80
N PRO A 121 -2.07 9.32 -8.90
CA PRO A 121 -2.46 10.69 -9.27
C PRO A 121 -3.97 10.90 -9.39
N LEU A 122 -4.75 9.83 -9.62
CA LEU A 122 -6.21 9.90 -9.73
C LEU A 122 -6.95 9.57 -8.43
N GLU A 123 -6.24 9.06 -7.41
CA GLU A 123 -6.78 8.69 -6.08
C GLU A 123 -5.99 9.37 -4.96
N THR A 124 -5.62 10.65 -5.13
CA THR A 124 -4.71 11.37 -4.22
C THR A 124 -5.20 11.46 -2.76
N SER A 125 -6.51 11.37 -2.54
CA SER A 125 -7.12 11.37 -1.20
C SER A 125 -7.37 9.97 -0.65
N ASN A 126 -7.02 8.93 -1.40
CA ASN A 126 -7.20 7.53 -1.02
C ASN A 126 -5.96 6.67 -1.34
N PRO A 127 -4.83 6.95 -0.68
CA PRO A 127 -3.74 5.98 -0.62
C PRO A 127 -4.21 4.64 -0.03
N GLN A 128 -3.58 3.56 -0.51
CA GLN A 128 -3.74 2.21 0.03
C GLN A 128 -2.44 1.77 0.71
N TRP A 129 -2.51 0.80 1.62
CA TRP A 129 -1.37 0.47 2.48
C TRP A 129 -1.30 -1.01 2.80
N THR A 130 -0.09 -1.50 3.03
CA THR A 130 0.09 -2.74 3.78
C THR A 130 -0.11 -2.50 5.28
N THR A 131 -0.27 -3.58 6.05
CA THR A 131 0.04 -3.48 7.49
C THR A 131 1.53 -3.22 7.69
N ARG A 132 1.93 -2.92 8.93
CA ARG A 132 3.34 -2.80 9.27
C ARG A 132 4.06 -4.15 9.21
N PHE A 133 5.31 -4.13 8.79
CA PHE A 133 6.19 -5.28 8.66
C PHE A 133 7.61 -4.92 9.10
N ALA A 134 8.40 -5.95 9.40
CA ALA A 134 9.78 -5.77 9.81
C ALA A 134 10.72 -5.64 8.63
N ILE A 135 11.66 -4.70 8.73
CA ILE A 135 12.92 -4.76 7.97
C ILE A 135 14.01 -5.11 8.97
N ALA A 136 14.49 -6.34 8.89
CA ALA A 136 15.57 -6.87 9.70
C ALA A 136 16.94 -6.47 9.13
N SER A 137 17.96 -6.48 9.98
CA SER A 137 19.35 -6.29 9.57
C SER A 137 19.81 -7.36 8.57
N SER A 138 20.99 -7.19 7.98
CA SER A 138 21.61 -8.21 7.12
C SER A 138 21.96 -9.52 7.85
N SER A 139 21.89 -9.56 9.20
CA SER A 139 21.97 -10.80 9.99
C SER A 139 20.61 -11.41 10.29
N GLY A 140 19.51 -10.74 9.95
CA GLY A 140 18.13 -11.13 10.27
C GLY A 140 17.66 -10.67 11.67
N ALA A 141 18.41 -9.78 12.33
CA ALA A 141 18.03 -9.28 13.65
C ALA A 141 17.06 -8.10 13.55
N THR A 142 16.13 -8.00 14.50
CA THR A 142 15.23 -6.86 14.67
C THR A 142 15.36 -6.28 16.08
N THR A 143 14.96 -5.03 16.22
CA THR A 143 14.79 -4.31 17.48
C THR A 143 13.32 -4.03 17.69
N THR A 144 12.87 -4.04 18.94
CA THR A 144 11.49 -3.71 19.30
C THR A 144 11.15 -2.27 18.90
N PRO A 145 9.92 -2.01 18.42
CA PRO A 145 9.42 -0.67 18.18
C PRO A 145 9.53 0.18 19.44
N THR A 146 9.81 1.47 19.29
CA THR A 146 9.83 2.40 20.42
C THR A 146 8.45 2.55 21.04
N ASN A 147 7.40 2.50 20.22
CA ASN A 147 6.02 2.59 20.66
C ASN A 147 5.27 1.34 20.19
N SER A 148 4.64 0.62 21.12
CA SER A 148 3.86 -0.57 20.82
C SER A 148 2.40 -0.30 20.45
N THR A 149 1.91 0.92 20.69
CA THR A 149 0.53 1.33 20.42
C THR A 149 0.47 2.71 19.77
N GLN A 150 -0.57 2.92 18.97
CA GLN A 150 -0.91 4.23 18.42
C GLN A 150 -1.39 5.18 19.52
N PRO A 151 -1.38 6.51 19.28
CA PRO A 151 -1.90 7.50 20.24
C PRO A 151 -3.37 7.31 20.64
N ASP A 152 -4.17 6.68 19.80
CA ASP A 152 -5.58 6.32 20.07
C ASP A 152 -5.75 4.98 20.78
N GLY A 153 -4.66 4.26 21.04
CA GLY A 153 -4.64 2.98 21.75
C GLY A 153 -4.69 1.74 20.85
N GLU A 154 -4.73 1.89 19.51
CA GLU A 154 -4.64 0.72 18.63
C GLU A 154 -3.30 0.01 18.79
N SER A 155 -3.31 -1.33 18.80
CA SER A 155 -2.13 -2.17 18.96
C SER A 155 -1.32 -2.27 17.66
N ILE A 156 -0.91 -1.12 17.14
CA ILE A 156 -0.13 -0.98 15.92
C ILE A 156 1.17 -0.25 16.29
N PRO A 157 2.34 -0.90 16.17
CA PRO A 157 3.60 -0.32 16.59
C PRO A 157 4.06 0.84 15.69
N TRP A 158 4.93 1.70 16.19
CA TRP A 158 5.59 2.74 15.40
C TRP A 158 6.89 3.22 16.08
N GLY A 159 7.73 3.95 15.33
CA GLY A 159 9.01 4.47 15.80
C GLY A 159 9.76 5.22 14.72
#